data_AF-A0A3D5J0Y4-F1
#
_entry.id   AF-A0A3D5J0Y4-F1
#
_cell.length_a   1.000
_cell.length_b   1.000
_cell.length_c   1.000
_cell.angle_alpha   90.00
_cell.angle_beta   90.00
_cell.angle_gamma   90.00
#
_symmetry.space_group_name_H-M   'P 1'
#
loop_
_entity.id
_entity.type
_entity.pdbx_description
1 polymer ?
#
loop_
_entity_poly.entity_id
_entity_poly.type
_entity_poly.pdbx_seq_one_letter_code
_entity_poly.pdbx_strand_id
1 'polypeptide(L)'
;PALLFSFVAYHLFLVFRNGISEPPKVGRYLNPKTYRNWYENMLKEKGVPFFPNAIWRDAVFSALVLIVLVFIAWFVGAPELVGAPDLTNVKVDPKPDWYFTWIF
;
A
#
# COMPACT_ATOMS: atom_id res chain seq x y z
N PRO A 1 11.52 -11.82 -1.27
CA PRO A 1 11.38 -10.59 -2.11
C PRO A 1 10.81 -10.84 -3.51
N ALA A 2 11.36 -11.76 -4.31
CA ALA A 2 10.90 -12.00 -5.69
C ALA A 2 9.40 -12.35 -5.78
N LEU A 3 8.94 -13.23 -4.89
CA LEU A 3 7.54 -13.65 -4.82
C LEU A 3 6.59 -12.46 -4.51
N LEU A 4 6.99 -11.55 -3.61
CA LEU A 4 6.25 -10.31 -3.35
C LEU A 4 6.14 -9.44 -4.60
N PHE A 5 7.24 -9.24 -5.34
CA PHE A 5 7.19 -8.49 -6.60
C PHE A 5 6.26 -9.12 -7.63
N SER A 6 6.26 -10.45 -7.75
CA SER A 6 5.33 -11.18 -8.62
C SER A 6 3.87 -10.95 -8.23
N PHE A 7 3.55 -11.00 -6.93
CA PHE A 7 2.20 -10.72 -6.46
C PHE A 7 1.79 -9.27 -6.69
N VAL A 8 2.67 -8.30 -6.45
CA VAL A 8 2.41 -6.89 -6.71
C VAL A 8 2.18 -6.64 -8.21
N ALA A 9 3.02 -7.21 -9.08
CA ALA A 9 2.87 -7.09 -10.53
C ALA A 9 1.54 -7.71 -11.00
N TYR A 10 1.20 -8.90 -10.50
CA TYR A 10 -0.07 -9.55 -10.81
C TYR A 10 -1.26 -8.73 -10.31
N HIS A 11 -1.17 -8.17 -9.10
CA HIS A 11 -2.18 -7.27 -8.56
C HIS A 11 -2.38 -6.03 -9.45
N LEU A 12 -1.29 -5.34 -9.84
CA LEU A 12 -1.37 -4.18 -10.74
C LEU A 12 -1.95 -4.55 -12.11
N PHE A 13 -1.60 -5.71 -12.65
CA PHE A 13 -2.21 -6.23 -13.88
C PHE A 13 -3.72 -6.39 -13.74
N LEU A 14 -4.21 -6.95 -12.62
CA LEU A 14 -5.64 -7.07 -12.36
C LEU A 14 -6.32 -5.71 -12.23
N VAL A 15 -5.66 -4.72 -11.62
CA VAL A 15 -6.16 -3.35 -11.51
C VAL A 15 -6.26 -2.69 -12.88
N PHE A 16 -5.23 -2.79 -13.73
CA PHE A 16 -5.28 -2.24 -15.09
C PHE A 16 -6.34 -2.93 -15.94
N ARG A 17 -6.53 -4.24 -15.78
CA ARG A 17 -7.53 -5.01 -16.52
C ARG A 17 -8.96 -4.72 -16.07
N ASN A 18 -9.19 -4.54 -14.78
CA ASN A 18 -10.54 -4.44 -14.22
C ASN A 18 -10.97 -3.00 -13.87
N GLY A 19 -10.04 -2.06 -13.80
CA GLY A 19 -10.30 -0.70 -13.33
C GLY A 19 -10.16 -0.56 -11.81
N ILE A 20 -10.17 0.68 -11.35
CA ILE A 20 -10.13 1.05 -9.92
C ILE A 20 -11.58 1.25 -9.46
N SER A 21 -11.94 0.68 -8.32
CA SER A 21 -13.28 0.85 -7.75
C SER A 21 -13.55 2.29 -7.37
N GLU A 22 -14.70 2.82 -7.76
CA GLU A 22 -15.16 4.11 -7.27
C GLU A 22 -15.57 4.06 -5.79
N PRO A 23 -15.46 5.19 -5.07
CA PRO A 23 -16.00 5.28 -3.72
C PRO A 23 -17.51 4.98 -3.70
N PRO A 24 -18.00 4.25 -2.68
CA PRO A 24 -19.40 3.89 -2.59
C PRO A 24 -20.28 5.14 -2.45
N LYS A 25 -21.42 5.13 -3.13
CA LYS A 25 -22.45 6.18 -2.99
C LYS A 25 -23.70 5.59 -2.37
N VAL A 26 -24.19 6.22 -1.32
CA VAL A 26 -25.43 5.83 -0.64
C VAL A 26 -26.58 5.76 -1.66
N GLY A 27 -27.37 4.68 -1.62
CA GLY A 27 -28.50 4.47 -2.52
C GLY A 27 -28.17 3.91 -3.90
N ARG A 28 -26.88 3.67 -4.23
CA ARG A 28 -26.48 2.99 -5.47
C ARG A 28 -26.09 1.54 -5.20
N TYR A 29 -26.90 0.61 -5.69
CA TYR A 29 -26.59 -0.82 -5.63
C TYR A 29 -25.76 -1.27 -6.84
N LEU A 30 -24.81 -2.18 -6.59
CA LEU A 30 -23.97 -2.77 -7.62
C LEU A 30 -24.73 -3.90 -8.33
N ASN A 31 -24.95 -3.77 -9.64
CA ASN A 31 -25.44 -4.86 -10.48
C ASN A 31 -24.29 -5.41 -11.35
N PRO A 32 -23.77 -6.62 -11.07
CA PRO A 32 -22.61 -7.17 -11.77
C PRO A 32 -22.78 -7.25 -13.30
N LYS A 33 -24.01 -7.46 -13.78
CA LYS A 33 -24.29 -7.62 -15.22
C LYS A 33 -24.18 -6.31 -16.00
N THR A 34 -24.48 -5.18 -15.37
CA THR A 34 -24.52 -3.87 -16.02
C THR A 34 -23.36 -2.96 -15.62
N TYR A 35 -22.62 -3.33 -14.57
CA TYR A 35 -21.56 -2.52 -13.99
C TYR A 35 -20.47 -2.13 -14.98
N ARG A 36 -19.98 -3.07 -15.81
CA ARG A 36 -18.87 -2.81 -16.74
C ARG A 36 -19.21 -1.69 -17.74
N ASN A 37 -20.38 -1.77 -18.38
CA ASN A 37 -20.83 -0.75 -19.32
C ASN A 37 -21.03 0.62 -18.64
N TRP A 38 -21.60 0.61 -17.43
CA TRP A 38 -21.77 1.84 -16.65
C TRP A 38 -20.41 2.48 -16.30
N TYR A 39 -19.45 1.67 -15.85
CA TYR A 39 -18.11 2.12 -15.46
C TYR A 39 -17.36 2.72 -16.66
N GLU A 40 -17.41 2.09 -17.83
CA GLU A 40 -16.82 2.62 -19.06
C GLU A 40 -17.42 3.97 -19.48
N ASN A 41 -18.74 4.13 -19.35
CA ASN A 41 -19.39 5.42 -19.63
C ASN A 41 -18.99 6.48 -18.61
N MET A 42 -18.90 6.12 -17.32
CA MET A 42 -18.44 7.03 -16.27
C MET A 42 -17.00 7.50 -16.51
N LEU A 43 -16.11 6.61 -16.98
CA LEU A 43 -14.74 6.98 -17.34
C LEU A 43 -14.65 7.95 -18.52
N LYS A 44 -15.57 7.90 -19.49
CA LYS A 44 -15.58 8.87 -20.60
C LYS A 44 -15.93 10.28 -20.14
N GLU A 45 -16.81 10.40 -19.15
CA GLU A 45 -17.25 11.71 -18.64
C GLU A 45 -16.31 12.28 -17.58
N LYS A 46 -15.76 11.44 -16.70
CA LYS A 46 -15.05 11.86 -15.48
C LYS A 46 -13.66 11.28 -15.33
N GLY A 47 -13.29 10.35 -16.19
CA GLY A 47 -11.97 9.73 -16.16
C GLY A 47 -10.89 10.75 -16.45
N VAL A 48 -9.79 10.66 -15.71
CA VAL A 48 -8.57 11.43 -15.96
C VAL A 48 -7.49 10.44 -16.39
N PRO A 49 -6.72 10.73 -17.45
CA PRO A 49 -5.64 9.84 -17.86
C PRO A 49 -4.60 9.72 -16.74
N PHE A 50 -4.09 8.50 -16.53
CA PHE A 50 -3.09 8.25 -15.49
C PHE A 50 -1.80 9.05 -15.73
N PHE A 51 -1.31 9.03 -16.98
CA PHE A 51 -0.19 9.84 -17.42
C PHE A 51 -0.71 11.00 -18.30
N PRO A 52 -0.29 12.25 -18.08
CA PRO A 52 0.67 12.73 -17.07
C PRO A 52 0.03 13.13 -15.73
N ASN A 53 -1.31 13.11 -15.62
CA ASN A 53 -2.00 13.80 -14.54
C ASN A 53 -1.92 13.09 -13.18
N ALA A 54 -2.38 11.84 -13.09
CA ALA A 54 -2.44 11.13 -11.80
C ALA A 54 -1.04 10.79 -11.28
N ILE A 55 -0.16 10.32 -12.18
CA ILE A 55 1.21 9.92 -11.83
C ILE A 55 2.02 11.03 -11.16
N TRP A 56 1.82 12.28 -11.57
CA TRP A 56 2.56 13.40 -10.98
C TRP A 56 2.19 13.64 -9.52
N ARG A 57 0.90 13.53 -9.19
CA ARG A 57 0.40 13.64 -7.81
C ARG A 57 0.97 12.53 -6.93
N ASP A 58 1.00 11.30 -7.46
CA ASP A 58 1.54 10.14 -6.76
C ASP A 58 3.05 10.27 -6.54
N ALA A 59 3.79 10.78 -7.53
CA ALA A 59 5.23 11.02 -7.43
C ALA A 59 5.57 12.06 -6.35
N VAL A 60 4.87 13.20 -6.33
CA VAL A 60 5.06 14.26 -5.32
C VAL A 60 4.75 13.73 -3.92
N PHE A 61 3.64 13.01 -3.77
CA PHE A 61 3.28 12.44 -2.46
C PHE A 61 4.27 11.36 -2.00
N SER A 62 4.69 10.48 -2.91
CA SER A 62 5.70 9.45 -2.61
C SER A 62 7.03 10.08 -2.19
N ALA A 63 7.48 11.14 -2.87
CA ALA A 63 8.68 11.88 -2.51
C ALA A 63 8.56 12.52 -1.11
N LEU A 64 7.41 13.12 -0.80
CA LEU A 64 7.13 13.68 0.53
C LEU A 64 7.22 12.59 1.62
N VAL A 65 6.57 11.44 1.41
CA VAL A 65 6.63 10.31 2.36
C VAL A 65 8.06 9.83 2.55
N LEU A 66 8.85 9.69 1.48
CA LEU A 66 10.26 9.31 1.58
C LEU A 66 11.08 10.33 2.38
N ILE A 67 10.86 11.63 2.17
CA ILE A 67 11.53 12.69 2.95
C ILE A 67 11.21 12.54 4.43
N VAL A 68 9.93 12.32 4.77
CA VAL A 68 9.50 12.11 6.17
C VAL A 68 10.16 10.87 6.77
N LEU A 69 10.22 9.76 6.03
CA LEU A 69 10.88 8.54 6.49
C LEU A 69 12.38 8.74 6.72
N VAL A 70 13.08 9.43 5.81
CA VAL A 70 14.50 9.76 5.97
C VAL A 70 14.71 10.66 7.19
N PHE A 71 13.84 11.65 7.40
CA PHE A 71 13.90 12.52 8.56
C PHE A 71 13.73 11.73 9.87
N ILE A 72 12.71 10.88 9.95
CA ILE A 72 12.50 10.01 11.13
C ILE A 72 13.69 9.09 11.33
N ALA A 73 14.21 8.44 10.28
CA ALA A 73 15.36 7.58 10.38
C ALA A 73 16.62 8.32 10.85
N TRP A 74 16.81 9.56 10.43
CA TRP A 74 17.96 10.38 10.83
C TRP A 74 17.89 10.82 12.31
N PHE A 75 16.73 11.27 12.77
CA PHE A 75 16.58 11.84 14.11
C PHE A 75 16.20 10.82 15.20
N VAL A 76 15.42 9.80 14.85
CA VAL A 76 14.98 8.76 15.80
C VAL A 76 15.91 7.54 15.74
N GLY A 77 16.41 7.19 14.56
CA GLY A 77 17.28 6.03 14.39
C GLY A 77 16.55 4.69 14.53
N ALA A 78 17.30 3.60 14.30
CA ALA A 78 16.82 2.26 14.59
C ALA A 78 17.08 1.93 16.08
N PRO A 79 16.22 1.11 16.72
CA PRO A 79 16.48 0.64 18.08
C PRO A 79 17.80 -0.15 18.16
N GLU A 80 18.47 -0.06 19.31
CA GLU A 80 19.72 -0.77 19.54
C GLU A 80 19.51 -2.30 19.48
N LEU A 81 20.48 -3.00 18.87
CA LEU A 81 20.52 -4.46 18.87
C LEU A 81 20.96 -4.95 20.25
N VAL A 82 20.22 -5.91 20.83
CA VAL A 82 20.44 -6.42 22.20
C VAL A 82 21.64 -7.39 22.30
N GLY A 83 22.70 -7.14 21.52
CA GLY A 83 23.89 -7.99 21.45
C GLY A 83 23.67 -9.29 20.66
N ALA A 84 24.66 -10.18 20.73
CA ALA A 84 24.58 -11.48 20.05
C ALA A 84 23.53 -12.38 20.72
N PRO A 85 22.79 -13.19 19.94
CA PRO A 85 21.83 -14.13 20.49
C PRO A 85 22.53 -15.17 21.38
N ASP A 86 22.07 -15.30 22.62
CA ASP A 86 22.56 -16.27 23.61
C ASP A 86 21.44 -17.23 23.99
N LEU A 87 21.62 -18.52 23.68
CA LEU A 87 20.65 -19.58 23.94
C LEU A 87 20.55 -19.95 25.44
N THR A 88 21.52 -19.54 26.26
CA THR A 88 21.54 -19.81 27.71
C THR A 88 20.83 -18.74 28.53
N ASN A 89 20.53 -17.59 27.94
CA ASN A 89 19.92 -16.47 28.63
C ASN A 89 18.38 -16.54 28.59
N VAL A 90 17.79 -16.98 29.71
CA VAL A 90 16.33 -17.08 29.90
C VAL A 90 15.70 -15.81 30.50
N LYS A 91 16.49 -14.76 30.75
CA LYS A 91 16.02 -13.50 31.36
C LYS A 91 15.79 -12.38 30.34
N VAL A 92 15.52 -12.73 29.08
CA VAL A 92 15.24 -11.78 28.00
C VAL A 92 13.74 -11.79 27.71
N ASP A 93 13.16 -10.61 27.51
CA ASP A 93 11.77 -10.41 27.06
C ASP A 93 11.78 -9.88 25.60
N PRO A 94 11.97 -10.75 24.60
CA PRO A 94 12.02 -10.32 23.21
C PRO A 94 10.62 -9.90 22.75
N LYS A 95 10.49 -8.63 22.35
CA LYS A 95 9.24 -8.11 21.79
C LYS A 95 9.31 -8.07 20.27
N PRO A 96 8.23 -8.47 19.57
CA PRO A 96 8.18 -8.37 18.13
C PRO A 96 8.03 -6.91 17.70
N ASP A 97 8.24 -6.64 16.41
CA ASP A 97 7.90 -5.35 15.82
C ASP A 97 6.42 -5.01 16.04
N TRP A 98 6.11 -3.71 16.08
CA TRP A 98 4.79 -3.19 16.40
C TRP A 98 3.66 -3.70 15.48
N TYR A 99 3.95 -4.12 14.25
CA TYR A 99 2.96 -4.70 13.33
C TYR A 99 2.66 -6.19 13.58
N PHE A 100 3.40 -6.83 14.50
CA PHE A 100 3.18 -8.21 14.93
C PHE A 100 2.69 -8.32 16.37
N THR A 101 2.63 -7.24 17.15
CA THR A 101 2.19 -7.30 18.55
C THR A 101 0.78 -7.86 18.75
N TRP A 102 -0.10 -7.82 17.74
CA TRP A 102 -1.46 -8.33 17.86
C TRP A 102 -1.57 -9.86 17.92
N ILE A 103 -0.55 -10.58 17.43
CA ILE A 103 -0.54 -12.06 17.41
C ILE A 103 0.30 -12.66 18.55
N PHE A 104 0.91 -11.81 19.38
CA PHE A 104 1.69 -12.18 20.55
C PHE A 104 0.93 -11.82 21.82
#